data_AF-A0A938V7J3-F1
#
_entry.id   AF-A0A938V7J3-F1
#
_cell.length_a   1.000
_cell.length_b   1.000
_cell.length_c   1.000
_cell.angle_alpha   90.00
_cell.angle_beta   90.00
_cell.angle_gamma   90.00
#
_symmetry.space_group_name_H-M   'P 1'
#
loop_
_entity.id
_entity.type
_entity.pdbx_description
1 polymer ?
#
loop_
_entity_poly.entity_id
_entity_poly.type
_entity_poly.pdbx_seq_one_letter_code
_entity_poly.pdbx_strand_id
1 'polypeptide(L)'
;MSLQLTTYIIVGLTFLLYIGIAIWSRARSTKDYYIAGGNVGPITNGMATAADWMSAASFISMAGMVANMGFGGSVFLMGWTGGY
;
A
#
# COMPACT_ATOMS: atom_id res chain seq x y z
N MET A 1 -20.16 7.01 19.76
CA MET A 1 -19.79 7.67 18.48
C MET A 1 -20.62 7.08 17.36
N SER A 2 -21.06 7.89 16.39
CA SER A 2 -21.72 7.36 15.19
C SER A 2 -20.70 6.72 14.24
N LEU A 3 -21.14 5.73 13.45
CA LEU A 3 -20.29 5.07 12.45
C LEU A 3 -19.68 6.08 11.47
N GLN A 4 -20.49 7.02 10.98
CA GLN A 4 -20.05 8.06 10.07
C GLN A 4 -18.92 8.92 10.66
N LEU A 5 -19.04 9.32 11.93
CA LEU A 5 -18.00 10.10 12.60
C LEU A 5 -16.71 9.29 12.74
N THR A 6 -16.80 8.02 13.13
CA THR A 6 -15.64 7.11 13.21
C THR A 6 -14.96 6.96 11.86
N THR A 7 -15.72 6.78 10.78
CA THR A 7 -15.19 6.71 9.41
C THR A 7 -14.41 7.96 9.05
N TYR A 8 -14.97 9.15 9.29
CA TYR A 8 -14.28 10.41 8.98
C TYR A 8 -13.00 10.59 9.80
N ILE A 9 -13.00 10.18 11.08
CA ILE A 9 -11.80 10.26 11.91
C ILE A 9 -10.72 9.33 11.35
N ILE A 10 -11.03 8.07 11.05
CA ILE A 10 -10.04 7.11 10.56
C ILE A 10 -9.48 7.57 9.22
N VAL A 11 -10.34 7.94 8.27
CA VAL A 11 -9.91 8.42 6.95
C VAL A 11 -9.10 9.71 7.09
N GLY A 12 -9.56 10.67 7.88
CA GLY A 12 -8.83 11.91 8.11
C GLY A 12 -7.43 11.67 8.70
N LEU A 13 -7.32 10.80 9.70
CA LEU A 13 -6.05 10.46 10.34
C LEU A 13 -5.07 9.76 9.39
N THR A 14 -5.55 8.83 8.55
CA THR A 14 -4.65 8.15 7.60
C THR A 14 -4.11 9.13 6.55
N PHE A 15 -4.95 10.02 6.01
CA PHE A 15 -4.50 11.07 5.09
C PHE A 15 -3.47 12.00 5.75
N LEU A 16 -3.76 12.49 6.96
CA LEU A 16 -2.85 13.37 7.69
C LEU A 16 -1.50 12.69 7.96
N LEU A 17 -1.50 11.41 8.31
CA LEU A 17 -0.28 10.63 8.52
C LEU A 17 0.57 10.58 7.24
N TYR A 18 -0.02 10.18 6.11
CA TYR A 18 0.72 10.07 4.85
C TYR A 18 1.20 11.42 4.32
N ILE A 19 0.41 12.49 4.48
CA ILE A 19 0.84 13.86 4.15
C ILE A 19 2.01 14.28 5.04
N GLY A 20 1.94 13.99 6.34
CA GLY A 20 3.03 14.26 7.29
C GLY A 20 4.32 13.54 6.90
N ILE A 21 4.22 12.25 6.53
CA ILE A 21 5.36 11.47 6.03
C ILE A 21 5.92 12.10 4.75
N ALA A 22 5.09 12.48 3.79
CA ALA A 22 5.53 13.07 2.53
C ALA A 22 6.26 14.41 2.73
N ILE A 23 5.82 15.23 3.69
CA ILE A 23 6.51 16.48 4.05
C ILE A 23 7.86 16.17 4.71
N TRP A 24 7.89 15.18 5.61
CA TRP A 24 9.11 14.78 6.32
C TRP A 24 10.17 14.16 5.40
N SER A 25 9.75 13.36 4.40
CA SER A 25 10.63 12.65 3.46
C SER A 25 10.92 13.41 2.17
N ARG A 26 10.60 14.71 2.10
CA ARG A 26 10.70 15.51 0.88
C ARG A 26 12.11 15.49 0.28
N ALA A 27 12.21 14.99 -0.95
CA ALA A 27 13.46 14.95 -1.71
C ALA A 27 14.01 16.36 -2.01
N ARG A 28 15.34 16.52 -1.92
CA ARG A 28 16.03 17.80 -2.18
C ARG A 28 16.88 17.80 -3.44
N SER A 29 17.09 16.62 -4.04
CA SER A 29 17.88 16.45 -5.25
C SER A 29 17.28 15.37 -6.15
N THR A 30 17.69 15.36 -7.41
CA THR A 30 17.33 14.33 -8.39
C THR A 30 17.75 12.93 -7.93
N LYS A 31 18.91 12.83 -7.26
CA LYS A 31 19.41 11.56 -6.70
C LYS A 31 18.53 11.05 -5.55
N ASP A 32 18.07 11.94 -4.68
CA ASP A 32 17.14 11.58 -3.60
C ASP A 32 15.78 11.16 -4.16
N TYR A 33 15.32 11.83 -5.22
CA TYR A 33 14.03 11.56 -5.83
C TYR A 33 13.96 10.20 -6.54
N TYR A 34 14.99 9.85 -7.34
CA TYR A 34 14.94 8.62 -8.15
C TYR A 34 15.44 7.37 -7.42
N ILE A 35 16.43 7.49 -6.53
CA ILE A 35 17.07 6.33 -5.89
C ILE A 35 17.15 6.45 -4.37
N ALA A 36 16.43 7.39 -3.76
CA ALA A 36 16.47 7.62 -2.30
C ALA A 36 17.91 7.78 -1.75
N GLY A 37 18.78 8.42 -2.55
CA GLY A 37 20.20 8.62 -2.21
C GLY A 37 21.06 7.35 -2.25
N GLY A 38 20.49 6.18 -2.57
CA GLY A 38 21.14 4.88 -2.50
C GLY A 38 21.17 4.25 -1.10
N ASN A 39 20.40 4.79 -0.15
CA ASN A 39 20.48 4.41 1.27
C ASN A 39 19.40 3.40 1.71
N VAL A 40 18.46 3.04 0.83
CA VAL A 40 17.37 2.11 1.16
C VAL A 40 17.86 0.68 0.97
N GLY A 41 17.84 -0.09 2.07
CA GLY A 41 18.30 -1.48 2.06
C GLY A 41 17.36 -2.41 1.27
N PRO A 42 17.83 -3.62 0.89
CA PRO A 42 17.06 -4.54 0.06
C PRO A 42 15.70 -4.94 0.64
N ILE A 43 15.63 -5.17 1.96
CA ILE A 43 14.39 -5.60 2.62
C ILE A 43 13.33 -4.49 2.57
N THR A 44 13.71 -3.26 2.95
CA THR A 44 12.81 -2.10 2.87
C THR A 44 12.38 -1.78 1.45
N ASN A 45 13.28 -1.95 0.48
CA ASN A 45 12.96 -1.75 -0.92
C ASN A 45 11.96 -2.82 -1.42
N GLY A 46 12.18 -4.10 -1.06
CA GLY A 46 11.24 -5.17 -1.38
C GLY A 46 9.85 -4.98 -0.74
N MET A 47 9.80 -4.50 0.50
CA MET A 47 8.53 -4.14 1.15
C MET A 47 7.84 -2.97 0.46
N ALA A 48 8.58 -1.95 0.02
CA ALA A 48 8.01 -0.83 -0.74
C ALA A 48 7.42 -1.31 -2.07
N THR A 49 8.15 -2.14 -2.83
CA THR A 49 7.63 -2.74 -4.08
C THR A 49 6.36 -3.56 -3.84
N ALA A 50 6.35 -4.39 -2.78
CA ALA A 50 5.17 -5.18 -2.44
C ALA A 50 3.96 -4.31 -2.04
N ALA A 51 4.21 -3.19 -1.36
CA ALA A 51 3.17 -2.24 -0.98
C ALA A 51 2.62 -1.47 -2.19
N ASP A 52 3.50 -0.97 -3.06
CA ASP A 52 3.13 -0.24 -4.29
C ASP A 52 2.32 -1.11 -5.26
N TRP A 53 2.56 -2.42 -5.23
CA TRP A 53 1.79 -3.39 -6.00
C TRP A 53 0.34 -3.53 -5.51
N MET A 54 0.08 -3.32 -4.22
CA MET A 54 -1.25 -3.50 -3.63
C MET A 54 -2.10 -2.25 -3.78
N SER A 55 -2.85 -2.17 -4.87
CA SER A 55 -3.85 -1.12 -5.07
C SER A 55 -5.18 -1.42 -4.36
N ALA A 56 -6.01 -0.39 -4.17
CA ALA A 56 -7.38 -0.57 -3.66
C ALA A 56 -8.23 -1.48 -4.56
N ALA A 57 -8.03 -1.41 -5.88
CA ALA A 57 -8.72 -2.28 -6.84
C ALA A 57 -8.29 -3.74 -6.67
N SER A 58 -6.99 -3.98 -6.43
CA SER A 58 -6.43 -5.31 -6.17
C SER A 58 -7.05 -5.89 -4.89
N PHE A 59 -7.12 -5.11 -3.81
CA PHE A 59 -7.70 -5.54 -2.54
C PHE A 59 -9.21 -5.86 -2.66
N ILE A 60 -10.00 -4.98 -3.28
CA ILE A 60 -11.44 -5.18 -3.42
C ILE A 60 -11.74 -6.38 -4.32
N SER A 61 -11.04 -6.50 -5.46
CA SER A 61 -11.23 -7.62 -6.39
C SER A 61 -10.92 -8.95 -5.71
N MET A 62 -9.86 -8.99 -4.90
CA MET A 62 -9.48 -10.14 -4.10
C MET A 62 -10.54 -10.52 -3.06
N ALA A 63 -11.01 -9.54 -2.26
CA ALA A 63 -12.07 -9.78 -1.29
C ALA A 63 -13.33 -10.31 -1.98
N GLY A 64 -13.67 -9.76 -3.15
CA GLY A 64 -14.78 -10.22 -3.99
C GLY A 64 -14.58 -11.66 -4.48
N MET A 65 -13.39 -12.00 -5.00
CA MET A 65 -13.08 -13.36 -5.45
C MET A 65 -13.17 -14.37 -4.31
N VAL A 66 -12.59 -14.07 -3.15
CA VAL A 66 -12.65 -14.97 -1.98
C VAL A 66 -14.08 -15.11 -1.48
N ALA A 67 -14.87 -14.04 -1.46
CA ALA A 67 -16.28 -14.10 -1.07
C ALA A 67 -17.12 -15.00 -2.00
N ASN A 68 -16.78 -15.08 -3.29
CA ASN A 68 -17.54 -15.86 -4.28
C ASN A 68 -16.97 -17.27 -4.51
N MET A 69 -15.66 -17.46 -4.41
CA MET A 69 -14.94 -18.69 -4.78
C MET A 69 -14.34 -19.43 -3.57
N GLY A 70 -14.45 -18.85 -2.36
CA GLY A 70 -13.87 -19.40 -1.14
C GLY A 70 -12.33 -19.47 -1.20
N PHE A 71 -11.75 -20.47 -0.53
CA PHE A 71 -10.30 -20.70 -0.51
C PHE A 71 -9.72 -20.92 -1.93
N GLY A 72 -10.53 -21.43 -2.87
CA GLY A 72 -10.10 -21.54 -4.28
C GLY A 72 -9.76 -20.20 -4.92
N GLY A 73 -10.36 -19.10 -4.48
CA GLY A 73 -10.02 -17.74 -4.94
C GLY A 73 -8.67 -17.24 -4.41
N SER A 74 -8.15 -17.82 -3.31
CA SER A 74 -6.88 -17.39 -2.70
C SER A 74 -5.66 -17.83 -3.50
N VAL A 75 -5.77 -18.79 -4.43
CA VAL A 75 -4.65 -19.21 -5.28
C VAL A 75 -4.25 -18.12 -6.30
N PHE A 76 -5.20 -17.28 -6.70
CA PHE A 76 -4.91 -16.08 -7.50
C PHE A 76 -4.03 -15.10 -6.72
N LEU A 77 -3.99 -15.18 -5.38
CA LEU A 77 -3.05 -14.38 -4.58
C LEU A 77 -1.62 -14.75 -4.91
N MET A 78 -1.29 -16.04 -4.78
CA MET A 78 0.06 -16.53 -5.01
C MET A 78 0.50 -16.29 -6.45
N GLY A 79 -0.40 -16.49 -7.43
CA GLY A 79 -0.12 -16.22 -8.84
C GLY A 79 0.10 -14.74 -9.14
N TRP A 80 -0.65 -13.85 -8.49
CA TRP A 80 -0.55 -12.41 -8.72
C TRP A 80 0.63 -11.79 -7.95
N THR A 81 0.91 -12.25 -6.72
CA THR A 81 2.08 -11.83 -5.93
C THR A 81 3.41 -12.37 -6.47
N GLY A 82 3.41 -13.54 -7.11
CA GLY A 82 4.60 -14.16 -7.68
C GLY A 82 4.95 -13.70 -9.10
N GLY A 83 4.12 -12.85 -9.71
CA GLY A 83 4.34 -12.27 -11.03
C GLY A 83 5.16 -10.96 -11.02
N TYR A 84 5.60 -10.51 -9.84
CA TYR A 84 6.46 -9.35 -9.60
C TYR A 84 7.76 -9.79 -8.91
#